data_AF-A0A8J3MSQ7-F1
#
_entry.id   AF-A0A8J3MSQ7-F1
#
_cell.length_a   1.000
_cell.length_b   1.000
_cell.length_c   1.000
_cell.angle_alpha   90.00
_cell.angle_beta   90.00
_cell.angle_gamma   90.00
#
_symmetry.space_group_name_H-M   'P 1'
#
loop_
_entity.id
_entity.type
_entity.pdbx_description
1 polymer ?
#
loop_
_entity_poly.entity_id
_entity_poly.type
_entity_poly.pdbx_seq_one_letter_code
_entity_poly.pdbx_strand_id
1 'polypeptide(L)'
;MRGLRPAGLHGDIDLWYPGANFGHVDQWLAHVNDLVEIPAKQFSHKWAFFCERVMIEVLLLQPRDGGLITRFFDGRYVLAWPRETLGDVQVGGQRLAVVSVQARKLYREHHPQIAHAYQAFLSQA
;
A
#
# COMPACT_ATOMS: atom_id res chain seq x y z
N MET A 1 -5.71 -3.08 13.12
CA MET A 1 -5.80 -3.86 11.85
C MET A 1 -6.93 -4.88 11.98
N ARG A 2 -7.98 -4.74 11.16
CA ARG A 2 -9.26 -5.49 11.25
C ARG A 2 -9.07 -7.02 11.29
N GLY A 3 -9.36 -7.68 12.41
CA GLY A 3 -9.27 -9.14 12.52
C GLY A 3 -7.86 -9.71 12.78
N LEU A 4 -6.89 -8.84 13.10
CA LEU A 4 -5.56 -9.25 13.60
C LEU A 4 -5.25 -8.67 15.00
N ARG A 5 -5.89 -7.55 15.36
CA ARG A 5 -5.86 -6.98 16.72
C ARG A 5 -7.22 -6.37 17.05
N PRO A 6 -7.54 -6.19 18.34
CA PRO A 6 -8.67 -5.38 18.76
C PRO A 6 -8.64 -3.96 18.14
N ALA A 7 -9.81 -3.33 18.05
CA ALA A 7 -9.90 -1.94 17.64
C ALA A 7 -9.15 -1.04 18.64
N GLY A 8 -8.54 0.03 18.15
CA GLY A 8 -7.78 0.97 18.97
C GLY A 8 -7.28 2.14 18.13
N LEU A 9 -6.51 3.04 18.74
CA LEU A 9 -5.95 4.18 18.03
C LEU A 9 -4.94 3.74 16.96
N HIS A 10 -4.90 4.54 15.90
CA HIS A 10 -4.06 4.38 14.72
C HIS A 10 -3.33 5.70 14.47
N GLY A 11 -2.02 5.66 14.24
CA GLY A 11 -1.22 6.84 13.92
C GLY A 11 -1.05 7.08 12.41
N ASP A 12 -1.47 6.10 11.62
CA ASP A 12 -1.28 6.02 10.18
C ASP A 12 -2.47 5.34 9.47
N ILE A 13 -2.53 5.55 8.16
CA ILE A 13 -3.49 4.91 7.25
C ILE A 13 -2.71 4.24 6.12
N ASP A 14 -2.87 2.92 5.99
CA ASP A 14 -2.36 2.16 4.84
C ASP A 14 -3.46 2.04 3.77
N LEU A 15 -3.19 2.53 2.56
CA LEU A 15 -4.05 2.40 1.39
C LEU A 15 -3.42 1.44 0.39
N TRP A 16 -4.24 0.56 -0.19
CA TRP A 16 -3.81 -0.35 -1.25
C TRP A 16 -4.48 0.06 -2.55
N TYR A 17 -3.68 0.45 -3.52
CA TYR A 17 -4.13 1.12 -4.73
C TYR A 17 -4.00 0.20 -5.95
N PRO A 18 -5.10 -0.34 -6.49
CA PRO A 18 -5.08 -1.08 -7.74
C PRO A 18 -4.85 -0.13 -8.93
N GLY A 19 -3.71 -0.30 -9.62
CA GLY A 19 -3.34 0.56 -10.73
C GLY A 19 -2.05 0.10 -11.41
N ALA A 20 -1.81 0.52 -12.65
CA ALA A 20 -0.59 0.18 -13.37
C ALA A 20 0.65 0.91 -12.80
N ASN A 21 0.44 2.15 -12.38
CA ASN A 21 1.41 3.10 -11.81
C ASN A 21 0.66 4.14 -10.97
N PHE A 22 1.37 5.13 -10.41
CA PHE A 22 0.78 6.19 -9.60
C PHE A 22 0.23 7.40 -10.41
N GLY A 23 0.12 7.31 -11.74
CA GLY A 23 -0.23 8.49 -12.58
C GLY A 23 -1.58 9.14 -12.26
N HIS A 24 -2.60 8.37 -11.84
CA HIS A 24 -3.85 8.98 -11.36
C HIS A 24 -3.70 9.60 -9.97
N VAL A 25 -2.82 9.05 -9.13
CA VAL A 25 -2.49 9.64 -7.83
C VAL A 25 -1.73 10.95 -8.02
N ASP A 26 -0.78 11.01 -8.95
CA ASP A 26 -0.10 12.26 -9.35
C ASP A 26 -1.09 13.35 -9.78
N GLN A 27 -2.00 12.99 -10.69
CA GLN A 27 -3.02 13.92 -11.17
C GLN A 27 -3.92 14.40 -10.05
N TRP A 28 -4.31 13.51 -9.13
CA TRP A 28 -5.12 13.89 -7.98
C TRP A 28 -4.35 14.78 -7.01
N LEU A 29 -3.09 14.44 -6.70
CA LEU A 29 -2.19 15.21 -5.84
C LEU A 29 -1.98 16.64 -6.35
N ALA A 30 -1.94 16.84 -7.67
CA ALA A 30 -1.82 18.18 -8.26
C ALA A 30 -3.02 19.12 -7.97
N HIS A 31 -4.15 18.59 -7.50
CA HIS A 31 -5.37 19.36 -7.23
C HIS A 31 -5.74 19.43 -5.73
N VAL A 32 -5.01 18.73 -4.86
CA VAL A 32 -5.24 18.73 -3.42
C VAL A 32 -4.11 19.45 -2.70
N ASN A 33 -4.47 20.34 -1.77
CA ASN A 33 -3.51 21.21 -1.08
C ASN A 33 -3.26 20.79 0.38
N ASP A 34 -3.98 19.78 0.87
CA ASP A 34 -3.94 19.28 2.25
C ASP A 34 -2.96 18.11 2.44
N LEU A 35 -2.30 17.69 1.37
CA LEU A 35 -1.32 16.60 1.38
C LEU A 35 0.11 17.13 1.23
N VAL A 36 1.00 16.65 2.10
CA VAL A 36 2.43 16.94 2.07
C VAL A 36 3.19 15.64 1.79
N GLU A 37 3.88 15.57 0.65
CA GLU A 37 4.66 14.40 0.28
C GLU A 37 5.81 14.12 1.25
N ILE A 38 6.18 12.84 1.37
CA ILE A 38 7.37 12.39 2.10
C ILE A 38 8.36 11.81 1.08
N PRO A 39 9.28 12.60 0.51
CA PRO A 39 10.16 12.15 -0.59
C PRO A 39 10.97 10.90 -0.26
N ALA A 40 11.45 10.77 0.98
CA ALA A 40 12.20 9.60 1.45
C ALA A 40 11.39 8.28 1.43
N LYS A 41 10.06 8.37 1.23
CA LYS A 41 9.12 7.24 1.15
C LYS A 41 8.47 7.12 -0.22
N GLN A 42 9.03 7.75 -1.26
CA GLN A 42 8.59 7.58 -2.64
C GLN A 42 9.42 6.50 -3.33
N PHE A 43 8.88 5.29 -3.37
CA PHE A 43 9.41 4.17 -4.15
C PHE A 43 8.47 3.84 -5.31
N SER A 44 8.96 3.13 -6.33
CA SER A 44 8.16 2.68 -7.48
C SER A 44 6.89 1.90 -7.13
N HIS A 45 6.81 1.34 -5.91
CA HIS A 45 5.71 0.51 -5.42
C HIS A 45 4.96 1.10 -4.23
N LYS A 46 5.48 2.17 -3.60
CA LYS A 46 4.90 2.72 -2.38
C LYS A 46 5.22 4.19 -2.25
N TRP A 47 4.20 5.02 -2.04
CA TRP A 47 4.34 6.44 -1.73
C TRP A 47 3.79 6.74 -0.34
N ALA A 48 4.22 7.85 0.26
CA ALA A 48 3.65 8.32 1.51
C ALA A 48 3.51 9.85 1.52
N PHE A 49 2.48 10.30 2.22
CA PHE A 49 2.16 11.71 2.43
C PHE A 49 1.59 11.91 3.84
N PHE A 50 1.68 13.14 4.33
CA PHE A 50 0.93 13.59 5.50
C PHE A 50 -0.35 14.27 5.03
N CYS A 51 -1.48 13.85 5.62
CA CYS A 51 -2.71 14.63 5.64
C CYS A 51 -2.85 15.18 7.06
N GLU A 52 -2.72 16.50 7.21
CA GLU A 52 -2.54 17.16 8.51
C GLU A 52 -1.37 16.59 9.33
N ARG A 53 -1.63 15.64 10.24
CA ARG A 53 -0.63 14.97 11.09
C ARG A 53 -0.65 13.45 10.97
N VAL A 54 -1.51 12.90 10.11
CA VAL A 54 -1.66 11.46 9.92
C VAL A 54 -0.85 11.07 8.68
N MET A 55 0.07 10.12 8.86
CA MET A 55 0.81 9.56 7.73
C MET A 55 -0.10 8.61 6.96
N ILE A 56 -0.15 8.78 5.65
CA ILE A 56 -0.86 7.90 4.74
C ILE A 56 0.19 7.25 3.84
N GLU A 57 0.26 5.92 3.85
CA GLU A 57 1.09 5.15 2.94
C GLU A 57 0.22 4.48 1.87
N VAL A 58 0.58 4.63 0.60
CA VAL A 58 -0.14 4.03 -0.54
C VAL A 58 0.74 2.98 -1.19
N LEU A 59 0.29 1.72 -1.14
CA LEU A 59 0.94 0.57 -1.78
C LEU A 59 0.31 0.27 -3.14
N LEU A 60 1.11 0.19 -4.19
CA LEU A 60 0.63 -0.11 -5.55
C LEU A 60 0.36 -1.61 -5.73
N LEU A 61 -0.85 -1.95 -6.18
CA LEU A 61 -1.23 -3.29 -6.64
C LEU A 61 -1.37 -3.27 -8.17
N GLN A 62 -0.37 -3.79 -8.86
CA GLN A 62 -0.32 -3.81 -10.31
C GLN A 62 -1.10 -5.01 -10.87
N PRO A 63 -1.99 -4.82 -11.86
CA PRO A 63 -2.62 -5.92 -12.57
C PRO A 63 -1.59 -6.80 -13.28
N ARG A 64 -1.71 -8.12 -13.13
CA ARG A 64 -0.92 -9.10 -13.88
C ARG A 64 -1.68 -10.42 -14.01
N ASP A 65 -1.85 -10.89 -15.24
CA ASP A 65 -2.40 -12.22 -15.57
C ASP A 65 -3.70 -12.56 -14.81
N GLY A 66 -4.64 -11.61 -14.73
CA GLY A 66 -5.92 -11.77 -14.02
C GLY A 66 -5.84 -11.71 -12.49
N GLY A 67 -4.67 -11.36 -11.93
CA GLY A 67 -4.44 -11.10 -10.52
C GLY A 67 -3.76 -9.76 -10.27
N LEU A 68 -3.27 -9.58 -9.04
CA LEU A 68 -2.56 -8.38 -8.59
C LEU A 68 -1.17 -8.77 -8.10
N ILE A 69 -0.19 -7.92 -8.37
CA ILE A 69 1.17 -8.05 -7.84
C ILE A 69 1.67 -6.72 -7.26
N THR A 70 2.70 -6.77 -6.43
CA THR A 70 3.51 -5.60 -6.10
C THR A 70 4.97 -5.90 -6.38
N ARG A 71 5.63 -5.00 -7.13
CA ARG A 71 7.06 -5.08 -7.45
C ARG A 71 7.87 -4.23 -6.48
N PHE A 72 8.23 -4.80 -5.34
CA PHE A 72 8.99 -4.10 -4.31
C PHE A 72 10.40 -3.75 -4.79
N PHE A 73 10.80 -2.51 -4.50
CA PHE A 73 12.13 -1.94 -4.75
C PHE A 73 12.68 -2.28 -6.14
N ASP A 74 11.99 -1.78 -7.17
CA ASP A 74 12.30 -1.97 -8.59
C ASP A 74 12.34 -3.44 -9.02
N GLY A 75 11.47 -4.26 -8.42
CA GLY A 75 11.29 -5.66 -8.78
C GLY A 75 12.30 -6.62 -8.15
N ARG A 76 13.14 -6.16 -7.21
CA ARG A 76 14.00 -7.04 -6.39
C ARG A 76 13.21 -8.10 -5.63
N TYR A 77 11.96 -7.78 -5.31
CA TYR A 77 11.00 -8.76 -4.82
C TYR A 77 9.63 -8.54 -5.44
N VAL A 78 9.00 -9.62 -5.92
CA VAL A 78 7.65 -9.56 -6.50
C VAL A 78 6.73 -10.41 -5.64
N LEU A 79 5.71 -9.77 -5.07
CA LEU A 79 4.66 -10.45 -4.33
C LEU A 79 3.44 -10.59 -5.21
N ALA A 80 2.96 -11.81 -5.40
CA ALA A 80 1.66 -12.08 -5.99
C ALA A 80 0.59 -12.10 -4.89
N TRP A 81 -0.47 -11.34 -5.09
CA TRP A 81 -1.55 -11.24 -4.13
C TRP A 81 -2.64 -12.29 -4.37
N PRO A 82 -3.39 -12.71 -3.34
CA PRO A 82 -4.52 -13.61 -3.51
C PRO A 82 -5.59 -13.02 -4.44
N ARG A 83 -6.40 -13.86 -5.08
CA ARG A 83 -7.51 -13.39 -5.93
C ARG A 83 -8.45 -12.43 -5.19
N GLU A 84 -8.81 -12.79 -3.95
CA GLU A 84 -9.68 -11.99 -3.08
C GLU A 84 -8.86 -10.99 -2.25
N THR A 85 -8.04 -10.16 -2.89
CA THR A 85 -7.19 -9.17 -2.19
C THR A 85 -7.99 -7.99 -1.65
N LEU A 86 -8.93 -7.50 -2.45
CA LEU A 86 -9.78 -6.36 -2.14
C LEU A 86 -11.20 -6.87 -1.90
N GLY A 87 -11.89 -6.23 -0.96
CA GLY A 87 -13.30 -6.44 -0.68
C GLY A 87 -13.90 -5.18 -0.08
N ASP A 88 -15.05 -5.31 0.55
CA ASP A 88 -15.73 -4.17 1.16
C ASP A 88 -16.30 -4.47 2.54
N VAL A 89 -16.55 -3.39 3.28
CA VAL A 89 -17.20 -3.40 4.60
C VAL A 89 -18.17 -2.25 4.73
N GLN A 90 -19.12 -2.39 5.64
CA GLN A 90 -19.96 -1.30 6.11
C GLN A 90 -19.35 -0.68 7.37
N VAL A 91 -19.12 0.63 7.36
CA VAL A 91 -18.67 1.42 8.50
C VAL A 91 -19.48 2.70 8.53
N GLY A 92 -20.20 2.96 9.63
CA GLY A 92 -21.02 4.17 9.76
C GLY A 92 -22.07 4.35 8.66
N GLY A 93 -22.61 3.25 8.12
CA GLY A 93 -23.57 3.29 7.01
C GLY A 93 -22.95 3.53 5.62
N GLN A 94 -21.62 3.60 5.52
CA GLN A 94 -20.90 3.75 4.27
C GLN A 94 -20.18 2.46 3.90
N ARG A 95 -20.19 2.15 2.59
CA ARG A 95 -19.41 1.05 2.02
C ARG A 95 -17.97 1.53 1.80
N LEU A 96 -17.01 0.89 2.47
CA LEU A 96 -15.60 1.18 2.33
C LEU A 96 -14.87 -0.01 1.68
N ALA A 97 -14.05 0.28 0.68
CA ALA A 97 -13.12 -0.70 0.12
C ALA A 97 -12.02 -1.00 1.14
N VAL A 98 -11.72 -2.29 1.34
CA VAL A 98 -10.71 -2.74 2.29
C VAL A 98 -9.91 -3.90 1.75
N VAL A 99 -8.70 -4.05 2.28
CA VAL A 99 -7.86 -5.22 2.04
C VAL A 99 -8.39 -6.40 2.85
N SER A 100 -8.42 -7.58 2.22
CA SER A 100 -8.83 -8.82 2.87
C SER A 100 -7.87 -9.24 3.98
N VAL A 101 -8.37 -10.03 4.92
CA VAL A 101 -7.55 -10.53 6.03
C VAL A 101 -6.40 -11.40 5.50
N GLN A 102 -6.66 -12.18 4.46
CA GLN A 102 -5.72 -13.08 3.80
C GLN A 102 -4.56 -12.30 3.16
N ALA A 103 -4.86 -11.26 2.38
CA ALA A 103 -3.84 -10.45 1.74
C ALA A 103 -2.92 -9.77 2.77
N ARG A 104 -3.48 -9.29 3.90
CA ARG A 104 -2.64 -8.72 4.97
C ARG A 104 -1.80 -9.76 5.72
N LYS A 105 -2.31 -10.98 5.92
CA LYS A 105 -1.53 -12.07 6.52
C LYS A 105 -0.33 -12.38 5.62
N LEU A 106 -0.57 -12.53 4.32
CA LEU A 106 0.47 -12.74 3.32
C LEU A 106 1.50 -11.60 3.36
N TYR A 107 1.06 -10.33 3.37
CA TYR A 107 1.99 -9.20 3.46
C TYR A 107 2.92 -9.28 4.68
N ARG A 108 2.38 -9.67 5.84
CA ARG A 108 3.18 -9.84 7.07
C ARG A 108 4.13 -11.02 7.00
N GLU A 109 3.67 -12.15 6.46
CA GLU A 109 4.49 -13.35 6.25
C GLU A 109 5.70 -13.07 5.34
N HIS A 110 5.50 -12.21 4.34
CA HIS A 110 6.52 -11.82 3.37
C HIS A 110 7.33 -10.58 3.75
N HIS A 111 7.02 -9.95 4.88
CA HIS A 111 7.73 -8.75 5.35
C HIS A 111 9.25 -8.95 5.50
N PRO A 112 9.77 -10.09 5.99
CA PRO A 112 11.22 -10.33 6.03
C PRO A 112 11.90 -10.29 4.65
N GLN A 113 11.27 -10.86 3.62
CA GLN A 113 11.78 -10.88 2.25
C GLN A 113 11.71 -9.50 1.61
N ILE A 114 10.65 -8.75 1.88
CA ILE A 114 10.52 -7.35 1.46
C ILE A 114 11.62 -6.49 2.10
N ALA A 115 11.89 -6.68 3.40
CA ALA A 115 12.97 -6.00 4.09
C ALA A 115 14.35 -6.36 3.52
N HIS A 116 14.59 -7.63 3.16
CA HIS A 116 15.81 -8.04 2.47
C HIS A 116 15.94 -7.33 1.10
N ALA A 117 14.86 -7.26 0.33
CA ALA A 117 14.85 -6.57 -0.96
C ALA A 117 15.15 -5.07 -0.83
N TYR A 118 14.72 -4.44 0.28
CA TYR A 118 15.09 -3.06 0.60
C TYR A 118 16.59 -2.91 0.84
N GLN A 119 17.21 -3.80 1.61
CA GLN A 119 18.66 -3.75 1.84
C GLN A 119 19.45 -3.94 0.53
N ALA A 120 18.99 -4.84 -0.34
CA ALA A 120 19.57 -5.03 -1.67
C ALA A 120 19.33 -3.85 -2.62
N PHE A 121 18.32 -3.02 -2.37
CA PHE A 121 18.10 -1.77 -3.10
C PHE A 121 19.08 -0.68 -2.67
N LEU A 122 19.26 -0.51 -1.37
CA LEU A 122 20.17 0.49 -0.82
C LEU A 122 21.64 0.22 -1.16
N SER A 123 22.05 -1.03 -1.35
CA SER A 123 23.44 -1.35 -1.71
C SER A 123 23.79 -1.06 -3.17
N GLN A 124 22.82 -0.68 -4.00
CA GLN A 124 22.97 -0.44 -5.44
C GLN A 124 22.52 0.98 -5.86
N ALA A 125 22.02 1.79 -4.92
CA ALA A 125 21.59 3.16 -5.11
C ALA A 125 22.68 4.14 -4.67
#